data_AF-A0A2A4IVR1-F1
#
_entry.id   AF-A0A2A4IVR1-F1
#
_cell.length_a   1.000
_cell.length_b   1.000
_cell.length_c   1.000
_cell.angle_alpha   90.00
_cell.angle_beta   90.00
_cell.angle_gamma   90.00
#
_symmetry.space_group_name_H-M   'P 1'
#
loop_
_entity.id
_entity.type
_entity.pdbx_description
1 polymer ?
#
loop_
_entity_poly.entity_id
_entity_poly.type
_entity_poly.pdbx_seq_one_letter_code
_entity_poly.pdbx_strand_id
1 'polypeptide(L)'
;MSRNFFRRDTDGSREEISQSCIQVTSLNCRTIRIGSYRYTPKEKVYISSKGIKIVAPSLKNESRDVALQIQLKEVVRILVHFGKGLPVIFLYTMSKCGGYIRKVLDMTEESEFQESTLHEEL
;
A
#
# COMPACT_ATOMS: atom_id res chain seq x y z
N MET A 1 26.59 38.42 20.00
CA MET A 1 25.91 38.12 18.72
C MET A 1 25.23 36.75 18.84
N SER A 2 24.10 36.61 18.16
CA SER A 2 22.90 35.87 18.55
C SER A 2 23.03 34.35 18.76
N ARG A 3 22.40 33.86 19.83
CA ARG A 3 22.00 32.45 20.00
C ARG A 3 20.85 32.17 19.04
N ASN A 4 21.04 31.28 18.07
CA ASN A 4 19.93 30.81 17.23
C ASN A 4 19.03 29.87 18.05
N PHE A 5 17.96 30.49 18.51
CA PHE A 5 16.81 29.90 19.17
C PHE A 5 16.03 29.06 18.14
N PHE A 6 16.23 27.74 18.13
CA PHE A 6 15.30 26.83 17.48
C PHE A 6 13.98 26.86 18.28
N ARG A 7 13.03 27.70 17.85
CA ARG A 7 11.64 27.61 18.30
C ARG A 7 11.10 26.25 17.88
N ARG A 8 10.71 25.46 18.87
CA ARG A 8 9.89 24.27 18.71
C ARG A 8 8.45 24.75 18.68
N ASP A 9 7.88 24.90 17.48
CA ASP A 9 6.44 25.15 17.36
C ASP A 9 5.72 23.83 17.70
N THR A 10 5.25 23.74 18.94
CA THR A 10 4.34 22.69 19.40
C THR A 10 2.94 23.03 18.91
N ASP A 11 2.52 22.40 17.80
CA ASP A 11 1.14 22.48 17.31
C ASP A 11 0.21 21.70 18.25
N GLY A 12 -0.40 22.44 19.17
CA GLY A 12 -1.15 21.96 20.32
C GLY A 12 -2.66 21.99 20.10
N SER A 13 -3.17 21.25 19.12
CA SER A 13 -4.54 20.74 19.15
C SER A 13 -4.67 19.54 18.21
N ARG A 14 -4.17 18.37 18.65
CA ARG A 14 -4.58 17.11 18.02
C ARG A 14 -6.00 16.80 18.47
N GLU A 15 -6.92 16.79 17.53
CA GLU A 15 -8.29 16.35 17.75
C GLU A 15 -8.32 14.88 18.20
N GLU A 16 -9.21 14.55 19.13
CA GLU A 16 -9.46 13.17 19.56
C GLU A 16 -10.10 12.38 18.40
N ILE A 17 -9.44 11.32 17.95
CA ILE A 17 -10.01 10.39 16.97
C ILE A 17 -11.07 9.54 17.70
N SER A 18 -12.30 10.03 17.75
CA SER A 18 -13.43 9.29 18.32
C SER A 18 -13.94 8.23 17.35
N GLN A 19 -13.79 6.95 17.70
CA GLN A 19 -14.28 5.83 16.89
C GLN A 19 -15.76 5.53 17.17
N SER A 20 -16.62 5.67 16.15
CA SER A 20 -17.98 5.13 16.21
C SER A 20 -18.47 4.43 14.92
N CYS A 21 -17.65 4.34 13.86
CA CYS A 21 -18.02 3.58 12.65
C CYS A 21 -16.79 3.06 11.87
N ILE A 22 -16.98 2.03 11.03
CA ILE A 22 -15.96 1.59 10.07
C ILE A 22 -15.87 2.66 8.98
N GLN A 23 -14.84 3.49 9.05
CA GLN A 23 -14.54 4.46 8.00
C GLN A 23 -13.82 3.76 6.85
N VAL A 24 -14.32 4.00 5.63
CA VAL A 24 -13.70 3.52 4.39
C VAL A 24 -13.32 4.74 3.58
N THR A 25 -12.03 4.85 3.26
CA THR A 25 -11.49 5.86 2.35
C THR A 25 -11.23 5.22 0.99
N SER A 26 -11.48 5.96 -0.09
CA SER A 26 -11.19 5.51 -1.45
C SER A 26 -10.22 6.45 -2.16
N LEU A 27 -9.32 5.90 -2.96
CA LEU A 27 -8.28 6.64 -3.67
C LEU A 27 -8.23 6.23 -5.13
N ASN A 28 -8.30 7.19 -6.04
CA ASN A 28 -7.82 7.01 -7.41
C ASN A 28 -6.29 7.05 -7.36
N CYS A 29 -5.61 6.17 -8.08
CA CYS A 29 -4.16 6.15 -8.14
C CYS A 29 -3.68 5.80 -9.55
N ARG A 30 -2.48 6.27 -9.89
CA ARG A 30 -1.87 6.06 -11.21
C ARG A 30 -1.12 4.73 -11.28
N THR A 31 -0.57 4.30 -10.15
CA THR A 31 0.25 3.10 -10.08
C THR A 31 0.14 2.50 -8.69
N ILE A 32 -0.01 1.17 -8.66
CA ILE A 32 0.12 0.35 -7.46
C ILE A 32 1.36 -0.53 -7.63
N ARG A 33 2.16 -0.64 -6.57
CA ARG A 33 3.32 -1.52 -6.48
C ARG A 33 3.15 -2.46 -5.30
N ILE A 34 3.25 -3.76 -5.57
CA ILE A 34 3.22 -4.84 -4.58
C ILE A 34 4.52 -5.62 -4.73
N GLY A 35 5.51 -5.32 -3.88
CA GLY A 35 6.89 -5.74 -4.12
C GLY A 35 7.40 -5.23 -5.48
N SER A 36 7.85 -6.15 -6.33
CA SER A 36 8.29 -5.90 -7.71
C SER A 36 7.13 -5.73 -8.70
N TYR A 37 5.95 -6.27 -8.41
CA TYR A 37 4.79 -6.19 -9.30
C TYR A 37 4.24 -4.76 -9.34
N ARG A 38 4.07 -4.22 -10.56
CA ARG A 38 3.64 -2.83 -10.80
C ARG A 38 2.55 -2.82 -11.86
N TYR A 39 1.45 -2.11 -11.60
CA TYR A 39 0.38 -1.93 -12.59
C TYR A 39 -0.36 -0.61 -12.41
N THR A 40 -1.12 -0.22 -13.44
CA THR A 40 -2.05 0.92 -13.39
C THR A 40 -3.44 0.39 -13.07
N PRO A 41 -4.05 0.79 -11.93
CA PRO A 41 -5.35 0.30 -11.54
C PRO A 41 -6.46 0.89 -12.41
N LYS A 42 -7.45 0.07 -12.73
CA LYS A 42 -8.68 0.47 -13.44
C LYS A 42 -9.76 0.98 -12.48
N GLU A 43 -9.64 0.66 -11.19
CA GLU A 43 -10.61 1.00 -10.15
C GLU A 43 -9.96 1.69 -8.94
N LYS A 44 -10.80 2.27 -8.08
CA LYS A 44 -10.36 2.88 -6.81
C LYS A 44 -9.80 1.83 -5.85
N VAL A 45 -8.79 2.25 -5.10
CA VAL A 45 -8.30 1.52 -3.93
C VAL A 45 -9.15 1.89 -2.73
N TYR A 46 -9.56 0.90 -1.94
CA TYR A 46 -10.32 1.12 -0.70
C TYR A 46 -9.48 0.76 0.51
N ILE A 47 -9.42 1.65 1.49
CA ILE A 47 -8.66 1.49 2.73
C ILE A 47 -9.62 1.70 3.89
N SER A 48 -9.54 0.84 4.90
CA SER A 48 -10.31 0.94 6.14
C SER A 48 -9.50 0.40 7.31
N SER A 49 -10.05 0.52 8.52
CA SER A 49 -9.46 -0.12 9.71
C SER A 49 -9.41 -1.65 9.63
N LYS A 50 -10.14 -2.29 8.69
CA LYS A 50 -10.07 -3.74 8.46
C LYS A 50 -8.93 -4.14 7.52
N GLY A 51 -8.46 -3.23 6.68
CA GLY A 51 -7.45 -3.52 5.67
C GLY A 51 -7.68 -2.76 4.36
N ILE A 52 -7.07 -3.29 3.30
CA ILE A 52 -7.05 -2.69 1.97
C ILE A 52 -7.66 -3.65 0.93
N LYS A 53 -8.49 -3.09 0.05
CA LYS A 53 -9.00 -3.77 -1.15
C LYS A 53 -8.42 -3.08 -2.39
N ILE A 54 -7.75 -3.88 -3.22
CA ILE A 54 -7.24 -3.46 -4.53
C ILE A 54 -7.69 -4.45 -5.59
N VAL A 55 -7.94 -3.96 -6.79
CA VAL A 55 -8.19 -4.78 -7.97
C VAL A 55 -6.93 -4.76 -8.82
N ALA A 56 -6.47 -5.93 -9.24
CA ALA A 56 -5.25 -6.12 -10.00
C ALA A 56 -5.49 -7.09 -11.16
N PRO A 57 -4.83 -6.91 -12.32
CA PRO A 57 -4.89 -7.89 -13.38
C PRO A 57 -4.13 -9.16 -12.98
N SER A 58 -4.64 -10.33 -13.39
CA SER A 58 -3.91 -11.60 -13.33
C SER A 58 -2.72 -11.55 -14.28
N LEU A 59 -1.56 -12.08 -13.88
CA LEU A 59 -0.38 -12.12 -14.73
C LEU A 59 -0.54 -13.10 -15.89
N LYS A 60 -1.36 -14.15 -15.71
CA LYS A 60 -1.63 -15.13 -16.77
C LYS A 60 -2.63 -14.61 -17.81
N ASN A 61 -3.53 -13.71 -17.40
CA ASN A 61 -4.53 -13.11 -18.29
C ASN A 61 -4.88 -11.70 -17.82
N GLU A 62 -4.29 -10.69 -18.46
CA GLU A 62 -4.48 -9.28 -18.11
C GLU A 62 -5.91 -8.75 -18.35
N SER A 63 -6.73 -9.48 -19.12
CA SER A 63 -8.15 -9.17 -19.29
C SER A 63 -8.98 -9.57 -18.07
N ARG A 64 -8.43 -10.44 -17.20
CA ARG A 64 -9.08 -10.91 -15.98
C ARG A 64 -8.53 -10.13 -14.79
N ASP A 65 -9.39 -9.28 -14.23
CA ASP A 65 -9.10 -8.58 -12.98
C ASP A 65 -9.53 -9.42 -11.76
N VAL A 66 -8.72 -9.39 -10.71
CA VAL A 66 -8.96 -10.08 -9.44
C VAL A 66 -8.91 -9.09 -8.28
N ALA A 67 -9.83 -9.25 -7.31
CA ALA A 67 -9.88 -8.42 -6.12
C ALA A 67 -9.02 -9.03 -5.01
N LEU A 68 -7.94 -8.34 -4.64
CA LEU A 68 -7.12 -8.65 -3.47
C LEU A 68 -7.73 -7.97 -2.25
N GLN A 69 -8.01 -8.76 -1.22
CA GLN A 69 -8.47 -8.27 0.09
C GLN A 69 -7.40 -8.60 1.13
N ILE A 70 -6.66 -7.58 1.56
CA ILE A 70 -5.51 -7.74 2.45
C ILE A 70 -5.90 -7.15 3.79
N GLN A 71 -5.89 -7.97 4.84
CA GLN A 71 -6.26 -7.52 6.18
C GLN A 71 -5.18 -6.60 6.74
N LEU A 72 -5.56 -5.66 7.60
CA LEU A 72 -4.61 -4.71 8.19
C LEU A 72 -3.45 -5.42 8.92
N LYS A 73 -3.73 -6.55 9.58
CA LYS A 73 -2.71 -7.40 10.26
C LYS A 73 -1.68 -8.03 9.33
N GLU A 74 -1.95 -8.07 8.02
CA GLU A 74 -1.09 -8.63 6.98
C GLU A 74 -0.28 -7.54 6.26
N VAL A 75 -0.57 -6.27 6.54
CA VAL A 75 0.14 -5.12 6.00
C VAL A 75 1.31 -4.79 6.91
N VAL A 76 2.51 -4.71 6.33
CA VAL A 76 3.69 -4.17 7.02
C VAL A 76 3.68 -2.65 6.91
N ARG A 77 3.47 -2.13 5.69
CA ARG A 77 3.52 -0.69 5.41
C ARG A 77 2.76 -0.36 4.14
N ILE A 78 2.04 0.76 4.14
CA ILE A 78 1.49 1.39 2.94
C ILE A 78 2.18 2.73 2.79
N LEU A 79 2.82 2.96 1.64
CA LEU A 79 3.33 4.27 1.26
C LEU A 79 2.51 4.83 0.12
N VAL A 80 2.04 6.06 0.30
CA VAL A 80 1.34 6.79 -0.74
C VAL A 80 2.12 8.06 -1.05
N HIS A 81 2.63 8.14 -2.27
CA HIS A 81 3.29 9.35 -2.76
C HIS A 81 2.29 10.24 -3.49
N PHE A 82 2.04 11.42 -2.94
CA PHE A 82 1.20 12.46 -3.52
C PHE A 82 2.08 13.50 -4.23
N GLY A 83 2.28 13.32 -5.54
CA GLY A 83 3.00 14.28 -6.38
C GLY A 83 2.05 15.20 -7.15
N LYS A 84 2.54 15.80 -8.24
CA LYS A 84 1.74 16.68 -9.12
C LYS A 84 0.62 15.96 -9.91
N GLY A 85 0.49 14.65 -9.79
CA GLY A 85 -0.52 13.85 -10.50
C GLY A 85 -1.15 12.83 -9.57
N LEU A 86 -1.89 11.87 -10.13
CA LEU A 86 -2.54 10.83 -9.33
C LEU A 86 -1.53 10.07 -8.45
N PRO A 87 -1.92 9.71 -7.21
CA PRO A 87 -1.07 9.04 -6.23
C PRO A 87 -0.40 7.77 -6.74
N VAL A 88 0.76 7.46 -6.19
CA VAL A 88 1.44 6.16 -6.37
C VAL A 88 1.46 5.42 -5.04
N ILE A 89 0.97 4.19 -5.03
CA ILE A 89 0.88 3.36 -3.83
C ILE A 89 1.96 2.28 -3.87
N PHE A 90 2.68 2.11 -2.77
CA PHE A 90 3.56 0.97 -2.51
C PHE A 90 2.99 0.20 -1.32
N LEU A 91 2.70 -1.07 -1.54
CA LEU A 91 2.14 -1.99 -0.56
C LEU A 91 3.18 -3.03 -0.18
N TYR A 92 3.53 -3.04 1.11
CA TYR A 92 4.41 -4.02 1.72
C TYR A 92 3.56 -4.89 2.65
N THR A 93 3.60 -6.21 2.44
CA THR A 93 2.83 -7.19 3.20
C THR A 93 3.74 -8.17 3.90
N MET A 94 3.19 -8.85 4.91
CA MET A 94 3.86 -9.97 5.57
C MET A 94 4.10 -11.09 4.57
N SER A 95 5.21 -11.83 4.71
CA SER A 95 5.60 -12.92 3.81
C SER A 95 4.47 -13.94 3.52
N LYS A 96 3.70 -14.32 4.56
CA LYS A 96 2.53 -15.21 4.42
C LYS A 96 1.45 -14.66 3.47
N CYS A 97 1.20 -13.35 3.50
CA CYS A 97 0.27 -12.68 2.60
C CYS A 97 0.81 -12.63 1.17
N GLY A 98 2.14 -12.55 1.00
CA GLY A 98 2.79 -12.64 -0.31
C GLY A 98 2.42 -13.93 -1.06
N GLY A 99 2.36 -15.08 -0.38
CA GLY A 99 1.91 -16.34 -0.99
C GLY A 99 0.45 -16.29 -1.47
N TYR A 100 -0.44 -15.69 -0.70
CA TYR A 100 -1.84 -15.44 -1.10
C TYR A 100 -1.91 -14.56 -2.36
N ILE A 101 -1.19 -13.44 -2.37
CA ILE A 101 -1.17 -12.50 -3.50
C ILE A 101 -0.66 -13.19 -4.76
N ARG A 102 0.49 -13.88 -4.69
CA ARG A 102 1.06 -14.61 -5.83
C ARG A 102 0.07 -15.63 -6.40
N LYS A 103 -0.59 -16.40 -5.54
CA LYS A 103 -1.59 -17.39 -5.95
C LYS A 103 -2.80 -16.75 -6.63
N VAL A 104 -3.35 -15.67 -6.07
CA VAL A 104 -4.54 -15.00 -6.63
C VAL A 104 -4.24 -14.31 -7.96
N LEU A 105 -3.02 -13.78 -8.11
CA LEU A 105 -2.56 -13.13 -9.34
C LEU A 105 -2.05 -14.11 -10.40
N ASP A 106 -2.10 -15.42 -10.15
CA ASP A 106 -1.55 -16.46 -11.02
C ASP A 106 -0.06 -16.22 -11.35
N MET A 107 0.74 -15.75 -10.38
CA MET A 107 2.19 -15.62 -10.51
C MET A 107 2.81 -17.02 -10.46
N THR A 108 3.44 -17.47 -11.55
CA THR A 108 4.16 -18.75 -11.60
C THR A 108 5.47 -18.68 -10.82
N GLU A 109 5.89 -19.80 -10.23
CA GLU A 109 7.17 -19.90 -9.50
C GLU A 109 8.41 -19.92 -10.42
N GLU A 110 8.23 -19.94 -11.74
CA GLU A 110 9.31 -20.02 -12.74
C GLU A 110 9.93 -18.68 -13.15
N SER A 111 9.59 -17.58 -12.46
CA SER A 111 10.38 -16.35 -12.62
C SER A 111 11.44 -16.31 -11.52
N GLU A 112 12.66 -16.69 -11.91
CA GLU A 112 13.89 -16.64 -11.10
C GLU A 112 13.91 -15.40 -10.19
N PHE A 113 14.00 -15.64 -8.88
CA PHE A 113 14.32 -14.67 -7.82
C PHE A 113 13.67 -13.29 -7.94
N GLN A 114 12.49 -13.13 -7.34
CA GLN A 114 12.08 -11.83 -6.78
C GLN A 114 11.88 -11.94 -5.28
N GLU A 115 12.99 -12.28 -4.61
CA GLU A 115 13.15 -12.01 -3.20
C GLU A 115 13.20 -10.49 -3.01
N SER A 116 12.09 -9.89 -2.58
CA SER A 116 12.13 -8.52 -2.05
C SER A 116 12.51 -8.59 -0.56
N THR A 117 13.70 -9.10 -0.29
CA THR A 117 14.39 -8.88 0.98
C THR A 117 14.95 -7.46 0.91
N LEU A 118 14.22 -6.50 1.48
CA LEU A 118 14.85 -5.26 1.91
C LEU A 118 15.68 -5.62 3.13
N HIS A 119 16.97 -5.85 2.92
CA HIS A 119 17.95 -5.67 3.98
C HIS A 119 17.79 -4.24 4.51
N GLU A 120 17.45 -4.18 5.78
CA GLU A 120 17.47 -3.00 6.62
C GLU A 120 18.92 -2.51 6.72
N GLU A 121 19.28 -1.45 5.98
CA GLU A 121 20.41 -0.62 6.34
C GLU A 121 19.88 0.56 7.15
N LEU A 122 20.14 0.48 8.46
CA LEU A 122 20.14 1.58 9.43
C LEU A 122 21.44 2.38 9.29
#